data_AF-A0AAN9TZV4-F1
#
_entry.id   AF-A0AAN9TZV4-F1
#
_cell.length_a   1.000
_cell.length_b   1.000
_cell.length_c   1.000
_cell.angle_alpha   90.00
_cell.angle_beta   90.00
_cell.angle_gamma   90.00
#
_symmetry.space_group_name_H-M   'P 1'
#
loop_
_entity.id
_entity.type
_entity.pdbx_description
1 polymer ?
#
loop_
_entity_poly.entity_id
_entity_poly.type
_entity_poly.pdbx_seq_one_letter_code
_entity_poly.pdbx_strand_id
1 'polypeptide(L)'
;MGGEESKFCASKNNTSKKCITKLLKLGLREEEANHMYKLLGEQRFVPNNHIEKLWHNLLTPTMMEIYNDYLVTHTDPKCGENTIDVFAFSLFVCNFIKGTSEDRVNMYSSFLGKTEDDVIPISNLQQYVIQLMKSVISLMAAKKVEQHGQWSSRGHNFDDSDLERWASATIMNAYNSIDTKTISSDQLMPWLTLNTDVILLQCYLFYSLYELDKLENNKNGDHKSIHCPLPFLEVNVQKDDWQVIINIPAATFINSHLPTENRYKWRLVYSTDINGESFTTFRSLICNAGPTILVIKDKDNHIFGGYASTDWHVGPKFFGDERCFLFSLLPVMKIYPTLPHNDHFLYLNVNQKSLPNGLGMGGQLGYWGLWIDASFEFGLCSPSCSTYAGYQMLSGSPEFRIAGLEVWAAEGPYNPDENNSTVDSVGDYLKKDKESGSILHKDPTARAIMDMLGKTGSGRDFLEADG
;
A
#
# COMPACT_ATOMS: atom_id res chain seq x y z
N MET A 1 38.06 7.04 -44.84
CA MET A 1 37.58 7.33 -43.47
C MET A 1 36.05 7.33 -43.35
N GLY A 2 35.25 7.82 -44.31
CA GLY A 2 33.76 7.80 -44.20
C GLY A 2 33.03 6.43 -44.29
N GLY A 3 33.72 5.34 -44.63
CA GLY A 3 33.12 4.00 -44.78
C GLY A 3 33.01 3.19 -43.48
N GLU A 4 33.86 3.45 -42.50
CA GLU A 4 33.83 2.78 -41.18
C GLU A 4 32.86 3.48 -40.23
N GLU A 5 32.80 4.82 -40.27
CA GLU A 5 31.83 5.60 -39.50
C GLU A 5 30.38 5.28 -39.89
N SER A 6 30.08 5.10 -41.19
CA SER A 6 28.73 4.74 -41.66
C SER A 6 28.31 3.32 -41.26
N LYS A 7 29.23 2.34 -41.28
CA LYS A 7 28.97 0.98 -40.80
C LYS A 7 28.81 0.91 -39.28
N PHE A 8 29.62 1.68 -38.54
CA PHE A 8 29.51 1.79 -37.09
C PHE A 8 28.17 2.43 -36.68
N CYS A 9 27.76 3.51 -37.35
CA CYS A 9 26.48 4.17 -37.11
C CYS A 9 25.28 3.27 -37.45
N ALA A 10 25.36 2.48 -38.54
CA ALA A 10 24.32 1.52 -38.91
C ALA A 10 24.21 0.33 -37.94
N SER A 11 25.34 -0.18 -37.44
CA SER A 11 25.39 -1.25 -36.43
C SER A 11 24.81 -0.79 -35.08
N LYS A 12 25.16 0.43 -34.64
CA LYS A 12 24.64 1.05 -33.42
C LYS A 12 23.11 1.28 -33.53
N ASN A 13 22.63 1.79 -34.66
CA ASN A 13 21.19 1.97 -34.93
C ASN A 13 20.41 0.64 -34.96
N ASN A 14 20.99 -0.44 -35.50
CA ASN A 14 20.34 -1.76 -35.52
C ASN A 14 20.28 -2.38 -34.11
N THR A 15 21.33 -2.21 -33.31
CA THR A 15 21.37 -2.69 -31.92
C THR A 15 20.38 -1.93 -31.04
N SER A 16 20.32 -0.61 -31.17
CA SER A 16 19.34 0.24 -30.48
C SER A 16 17.91 -0.17 -30.78
N LYS A 17 17.54 -0.31 -32.07
CA LYS A 17 16.19 -0.77 -32.48
C LYS A 17 15.85 -2.14 -31.91
N LYS A 18 16.80 -3.08 -31.89
CA LYS A 18 16.60 -4.42 -31.31
C LYS A 18 16.39 -4.37 -29.79
N CYS A 19 17.18 -3.56 -29.07
CA CYS A 19 17.02 -3.36 -27.63
C CYS A 19 15.63 -2.78 -27.34
N ILE A 20 15.27 -1.65 -27.96
CA ILE A 20 13.96 -0.99 -27.76
C ILE A 20 12.81 -1.94 -28.11
N THR A 21 12.89 -2.69 -29.21
CA THR A 21 11.85 -3.66 -29.60
C THR A 21 11.67 -4.75 -28.53
N LYS A 22 12.74 -5.21 -27.88
CA LYS A 22 12.64 -6.16 -26.77
C LYS A 22 12.01 -5.51 -25.54
N LEU A 23 12.34 -4.26 -25.23
CA LEU A 23 11.75 -3.52 -24.11
C LEU A 23 10.24 -3.32 -24.27
N LEU A 24 9.80 -2.97 -25.48
CA LEU A 24 8.38 -2.86 -25.83
C LEU A 24 7.62 -4.18 -25.58
N LYS A 25 8.26 -5.33 -25.86
CA LYS A 25 7.66 -6.65 -25.59
C LYS A 25 7.48 -6.96 -24.11
N LEU A 26 8.16 -6.23 -23.22
CA LEU A 26 7.99 -6.32 -21.76
C LEU A 26 6.84 -5.43 -21.24
N GLY A 27 6.06 -4.82 -22.14
CA GLY A 27 4.92 -3.97 -21.76
C GLY A 27 5.30 -2.52 -21.42
N LEU A 28 6.53 -2.10 -21.72
CA LEU A 28 6.91 -0.68 -21.65
C LEU A 28 6.33 0.11 -22.82
N ARG A 29 5.94 1.35 -22.54
CA ARG A 29 5.62 2.33 -23.58
C ARG A 29 6.88 2.68 -24.35
N GLU A 30 6.74 3.13 -25.59
CA GLU A 30 7.88 3.53 -26.42
C GLU A 30 8.73 4.62 -25.76
N GLU A 31 8.09 5.58 -25.10
CA GLU A 31 8.77 6.64 -24.37
C GLU A 31 9.56 6.11 -23.16
N GLU A 32 8.99 5.18 -22.39
CA GLU A 32 9.66 4.52 -21.25
C GLU A 32 10.86 3.68 -21.72
N ALA A 33 10.67 2.88 -22.77
CA ALA A 33 11.72 2.04 -23.34
C ALA A 33 12.89 2.88 -23.88
N ASN A 34 12.60 3.97 -24.58
CA ASN A 34 13.61 4.90 -25.07
C ASN A 34 14.33 5.60 -23.91
N HIS A 35 13.59 6.03 -22.89
CA HIS A 35 14.15 6.68 -21.71
C HIS A 35 15.12 5.75 -20.97
N MET A 36 14.71 4.51 -20.67
CA MET A 36 15.58 3.54 -19.99
C MET A 36 16.81 3.19 -20.83
N TYR A 37 16.66 2.98 -22.14
CA TYR A 37 17.80 2.70 -23.02
C TYR A 37 18.83 3.84 -23.02
N LYS A 38 18.35 5.09 -23.00
CA LYS A 38 19.20 6.28 -22.89
C LYS A 38 19.88 6.37 -21.52
N LEU A 39 19.14 6.14 -20.43
CA LEU A 39 19.67 6.17 -19.06
C LEU A 39 20.81 5.17 -18.85
N LEU A 40 20.71 4.02 -19.53
CA LEU A 40 21.70 2.94 -19.50
C LEU A 40 22.88 3.14 -20.48
N GLY A 41 22.96 4.30 -21.14
CA GLY A 41 24.10 4.68 -21.98
C GLY A 41 24.03 4.18 -23.43
N GLU A 42 22.84 3.85 -23.94
CA GLU A 42 22.59 3.48 -25.34
C GLU A 42 23.46 2.33 -25.86
N GLN A 43 23.72 1.37 -24.97
CA GLN A 43 24.55 0.19 -25.22
C GLN A 43 23.84 -1.06 -24.73
N ARG A 44 24.07 -2.21 -25.36
CA ARG A 44 23.44 -3.47 -24.94
C ARG A 44 24.00 -3.98 -23.61
N PHE A 45 25.31 -3.86 -23.42
CA PHE A 45 26.01 -4.31 -22.23
C PHE A 45 26.46 -3.08 -21.45
N VAL A 46 26.00 -2.98 -20.21
CA VAL A 46 26.19 -1.82 -19.34
C VAL A 46 27.23 -2.19 -18.29
N PRO A 47 28.30 -1.40 -18.10
CA PRO A 47 29.25 -1.62 -17.01
C PRO A 47 28.54 -1.62 -15.65
N ASN A 48 28.88 -2.55 -14.76
CA ASN A 48 28.20 -2.67 -13.46
C ASN A 48 28.32 -1.40 -12.61
N ASN A 49 29.49 -0.77 -12.65
CA ASN A 49 29.75 0.50 -11.97
C ASN A 49 28.86 1.66 -12.47
N HIS A 50 28.28 1.56 -13.67
CA HIS A 50 27.30 2.53 -14.16
C HIS A 50 25.97 2.36 -13.42
N ILE A 51 25.55 1.11 -13.18
CA ILE A 51 24.33 0.80 -12.40
C ILE A 51 24.51 1.19 -10.94
N GLU A 52 25.66 0.85 -10.33
CA GLU A 52 25.98 1.28 -8.96
C GLU A 52 25.94 2.80 -8.81
N LYS A 53 26.42 3.55 -9.81
CA LYS A 53 26.30 5.02 -9.83
C LYS A 53 24.87 5.51 -9.95
N LEU A 54 24.00 4.82 -10.69
CA LEU A 54 22.57 5.15 -10.78
C LEU A 54 21.86 4.97 -9.43
N TRP A 55 22.32 4.02 -8.60
CA TRP A 55 21.71 3.73 -7.30
C TRP A 55 22.39 4.44 -6.12
N HIS A 56 23.58 4.98 -6.34
CA HIS A 56 24.39 5.63 -5.30
C HIS A 56 23.63 6.76 -4.58
N ASN A 57 23.65 6.73 -3.24
CA ASN A 57 22.90 7.64 -2.34
C ASN A 57 21.37 7.58 -2.48
N LEU A 58 20.82 6.69 -3.30
CA LEU A 58 19.37 6.48 -3.45
C LEU A 58 18.92 5.19 -2.76
N LEU A 59 19.74 4.14 -2.81
CA LEU A 59 19.49 2.85 -2.18
C LEU A 59 20.40 2.62 -0.97
N THR A 60 19.97 1.78 -0.03
CA THR A 60 20.88 1.29 1.02
C THR A 60 21.96 0.37 0.41
N PRO A 61 23.16 0.27 1.02
CA PRO A 61 24.20 -0.63 0.54
C PRO A 61 23.71 -2.08 0.37
N THR A 62 22.99 -2.59 1.36
CA THR A 62 22.41 -3.94 1.33
C THR A 62 21.41 -4.11 0.18
N MET A 63 20.57 -3.11 -0.10
CA MET A 63 19.63 -3.22 -1.22
C MET A 63 20.34 -3.21 -2.58
N MET A 64 21.40 -2.40 -2.72
CA MET A 64 22.23 -2.40 -3.92
C MET A 64 22.88 -3.76 -4.14
N GLU A 65 23.42 -4.39 -3.10
CA GLU A 65 24.03 -5.72 -3.17
C GLU A 65 23.00 -6.77 -3.64
N ILE A 66 21.82 -6.83 -2.99
CA ILE A 66 20.74 -7.77 -3.34
C ILE A 66 20.35 -7.65 -4.83
N TYR A 67 20.16 -6.42 -5.32
CA TYR A 67 19.77 -6.18 -6.70
C TYR A 67 20.90 -6.43 -7.69
N ASN A 68 22.14 -6.09 -7.32
CA ASN A 68 23.30 -6.34 -8.14
C ASN A 68 23.53 -7.85 -8.33
N ASP A 69 23.47 -8.62 -7.25
CA ASP A 69 23.65 -10.07 -7.29
C ASP A 69 22.59 -10.74 -8.16
N TYR A 70 21.34 -10.27 -8.08
CA TYR A 70 20.28 -10.70 -8.99
C TYR A 70 20.64 -10.40 -10.47
N LEU A 71 21.06 -9.18 -10.78
CA LEU A 71 21.37 -8.80 -12.16
C LEU A 71 22.57 -9.56 -12.74
N VAL A 72 23.62 -9.75 -11.95
CA VAL A 72 24.82 -10.50 -12.35
C VAL A 72 24.48 -11.96 -12.64
N THR A 73 23.58 -12.57 -11.87
CA THR A 73 23.17 -13.97 -12.07
C THR A 73 22.19 -14.17 -13.24
N HIS A 74 21.48 -13.11 -13.65
CA HIS A 74 20.44 -13.17 -14.70
C HIS A 74 20.85 -12.51 -16.03
N THR A 75 22.07 -11.98 -16.13
CA THR A 75 22.60 -11.42 -17.39
C THR A 75 22.91 -12.51 -18.42
N ASP A 76 22.91 -12.16 -19.72
CA ASP A 76 23.29 -13.09 -20.80
C ASP A 76 24.70 -13.64 -20.52
N PRO A 77 24.96 -14.96 -20.56
CA PRO A 77 26.31 -15.51 -20.34
C PRO A 77 27.36 -15.00 -21.32
N LYS A 78 26.94 -14.42 -22.47
CA LYS A 78 27.83 -13.73 -23.41
C LYS A 78 28.22 -12.32 -22.96
N CYS A 79 27.55 -11.78 -21.95
CA CYS A 79 27.92 -10.56 -21.28
C CYS A 79 29.25 -10.81 -20.56
N GLY A 80 30.22 -9.91 -20.73
CA GLY A 80 31.52 -10.05 -20.06
C GLY A 80 31.39 -9.90 -18.55
N GLU A 81 32.44 -10.27 -17.82
CA GLU A 81 32.54 -9.99 -16.38
C GLU A 81 32.30 -8.49 -16.10
N ASN A 82 31.63 -8.19 -14.99
CA ASN A 82 31.27 -6.82 -14.57
C ASN A 82 30.42 -6.03 -15.59
N THR A 83 29.63 -6.70 -16.42
CA THR A 83 28.67 -6.06 -17.32
C THR A 83 27.29 -6.70 -17.20
N ILE A 84 26.24 -5.88 -17.34
CA ILE A 84 24.84 -6.28 -17.27
C ILE A 84 24.17 -6.07 -18.63
N ASP A 85 23.45 -7.08 -19.13
CA ASP A 85 22.61 -6.95 -20.34
C ASP A 85 21.43 -6.02 -20.02
N VAL A 86 21.23 -4.99 -20.84
CA VAL A 86 20.08 -4.09 -20.76
C VAL A 86 18.77 -4.87 -20.70
N PHE A 87 18.68 -6.02 -21.39
CA PHE A 87 17.47 -6.83 -21.32
C PHE A 87 17.23 -7.41 -19.92
N ALA A 88 18.26 -7.94 -19.26
CA ALA A 88 18.15 -8.48 -17.91
C ALA A 88 17.79 -7.37 -16.90
N PHE A 89 18.47 -6.23 -17.01
CA PHE A 89 18.16 -5.03 -16.21
C PHE A 89 16.72 -4.56 -16.41
N SER A 90 16.27 -4.52 -17.66
CA SER A 90 14.92 -4.01 -17.96
C SER A 90 13.84 -5.00 -17.55
N LEU A 91 14.09 -6.31 -17.68
CA LEU A 91 13.18 -7.33 -17.17
C LEU A 91 13.05 -7.22 -15.65
N PHE A 92 14.17 -7.04 -14.94
CA PHE A 92 14.21 -6.80 -13.51
C PHE A 92 13.34 -5.60 -13.10
N VAL A 93 13.52 -4.44 -13.75
CA VAL A 93 12.69 -3.25 -13.50
C VAL A 93 11.22 -3.54 -13.83
N CYS A 94 10.94 -4.06 -15.03
CA CYS A 94 9.59 -4.34 -15.51
C CYS A 94 8.80 -5.27 -14.58
N ASN A 95 9.44 -6.31 -14.04
CA ASN A 95 8.77 -7.26 -13.17
C ASN A 95 8.30 -6.61 -11.86
N PHE A 96 9.02 -5.62 -11.32
CA PHE A 96 8.53 -4.84 -10.18
C PHE A 96 7.37 -3.93 -10.57
N ILE A 97 7.49 -3.16 -11.65
CA ILE A 97 6.49 -2.14 -12.01
C ILE A 97 5.23 -2.67 -12.69
N LYS A 98 5.35 -3.74 -13.48
CA LYS A 98 4.31 -4.27 -14.40
C LYS A 98 4.24 -5.80 -14.42
N GLY A 99 5.13 -6.50 -13.70
CA GLY A 99 5.16 -7.97 -13.66
C GLY A 99 3.93 -8.57 -12.99
N THR A 100 3.64 -9.81 -13.34
CA THR A 100 2.61 -10.61 -12.69
C THR A 100 3.03 -10.99 -11.27
N SER A 101 2.08 -11.48 -10.46
CA SER A 101 2.41 -12.02 -9.13
C SER A 101 3.44 -13.15 -9.22
N GLU A 102 3.40 -13.98 -10.26
CA GLU A 102 4.35 -15.06 -10.49
C GLU A 102 5.75 -14.53 -10.81
N ASP A 103 5.86 -13.53 -11.69
CA ASP A 103 7.14 -12.89 -12.01
C ASP A 103 7.81 -12.33 -10.76
N ARG A 104 7.02 -11.69 -9.88
CA ARG A 104 7.50 -11.16 -8.60
C ARG A 104 7.92 -12.27 -7.66
N VAL A 105 7.11 -13.32 -7.48
CA VAL A 105 7.50 -14.47 -6.65
C VAL A 105 8.83 -15.05 -7.11
N ASN A 106 9.03 -15.23 -8.42
CA ASN A 106 10.28 -15.75 -8.97
C ASN A 106 11.47 -14.84 -8.67
N MET A 107 11.31 -13.53 -8.80
CA MET A 107 12.36 -12.57 -8.45
C MET A 107 12.73 -12.62 -6.97
N TYR A 108 11.73 -12.52 -6.09
CA TYR A 108 11.96 -12.54 -4.66
C TYR A 108 12.58 -13.87 -4.22
N SER A 109 12.10 -15.00 -4.74
CA SER A 109 12.71 -16.31 -4.51
C SER A 109 14.17 -16.39 -4.95
N SER A 110 14.60 -15.58 -5.92
CA SER A 110 15.99 -15.53 -6.36
C SER A 110 16.88 -14.72 -5.42
N PHE A 111 16.44 -13.56 -4.93
CA PHE A 111 17.31 -12.65 -4.17
C PHE A 111 17.11 -12.73 -2.65
N LEU A 112 16.05 -13.37 -2.16
CA LEU A 112 15.85 -13.61 -0.72
C LEU A 112 16.69 -14.77 -0.19
N GLY A 113 17.43 -15.46 -1.05
CA GLY A 113 18.32 -16.57 -0.69
C GLY A 113 17.54 -17.81 -0.24
N LYS A 114 17.66 -18.89 -1.02
CA LYS A 114 17.09 -20.18 -0.65
C LYS A 114 18.10 -21.01 0.14
N THR A 115 17.62 -21.78 1.12
CA THR A 115 18.41 -22.80 1.80
C THR A 115 18.60 -24.03 0.91
N GLU A 116 19.39 -25.01 1.36
CA GLU A 116 19.55 -26.30 0.67
C GLU A 116 18.20 -27.01 0.42
N ASP A 117 17.25 -26.84 1.34
CA ASP A 117 15.89 -27.39 1.24
C ASP A 117 14.90 -26.58 0.36
N ASP A 118 15.39 -25.66 -0.49
CA ASP A 118 14.58 -24.79 -1.38
C ASP A 118 13.55 -23.89 -0.66
N VAL A 119 13.77 -23.60 0.63
CA VAL A 119 12.95 -22.67 1.43
C VAL A 119 13.66 -21.35 1.69
N ILE A 120 12.88 -20.30 1.94
CA ILE A 120 13.37 -18.94 2.17
C ILE A 120 13.29 -18.64 3.68
N PRO A 121 14.40 -18.24 4.33
CA PRO A 121 14.36 -17.77 5.71
C PRO A 121 13.51 -16.50 5.86
N ILE A 122 12.59 -16.48 6.84
CA ILE A 122 11.76 -15.30 7.12
C ILE A 122 12.61 -14.10 7.53
N SER A 123 13.77 -14.32 8.18
CA SER A 123 14.72 -13.26 8.48
C SER A 123 15.20 -12.53 7.24
N ASN A 124 15.39 -13.23 6.11
CA ASN A 124 15.84 -12.61 4.86
C ASN A 124 14.73 -11.77 4.25
N LEU A 125 13.49 -12.27 4.28
CA LEU A 125 12.31 -11.52 3.87
C LEU A 125 12.13 -10.25 4.73
N GLN A 126 12.23 -10.39 6.05
CA GLN A 126 12.13 -9.27 6.98
C GLN A 126 13.20 -8.22 6.71
N GLN A 127 14.46 -8.63 6.54
CA GLN A 127 15.56 -7.73 6.21
C GLN A 127 15.34 -7.05 4.87
N TYR A 128 14.89 -7.78 3.84
CA TYR A 128 14.57 -7.19 2.55
C TYR A 128 13.54 -6.07 2.66
N VAL A 129 12.44 -6.33 3.37
CA VAL A 129 11.35 -5.37 3.59
C VAL A 129 11.88 -4.14 4.34
N ILE A 130 12.68 -4.32 5.39
CA ILE A 130 13.35 -3.21 6.11
C ILE A 130 14.21 -2.38 5.16
N GLN A 131 15.06 -3.02 4.35
CA GLN A 131 15.94 -2.33 3.40
C GLN A 131 15.16 -1.61 2.30
N LEU A 132 13.99 -2.12 1.92
CA LEU A 132 13.10 -1.48 0.95
C LEU A 132 12.56 -0.17 1.52
N MET A 133 12.02 -0.17 2.73
CA MET A 133 11.54 1.05 3.38
C MET A 133 12.68 2.06 3.55
N LYS A 134 13.85 1.62 4.04
CA LYS A 134 15.03 2.50 4.18
C LYS A 134 15.44 3.12 2.84
N SER A 135 15.44 2.32 1.77
CA SER A 135 15.79 2.80 0.43
C SER A 135 14.75 3.79 -0.12
N VAL A 136 13.46 3.54 0.08
CA VAL A 136 12.39 4.48 -0.30
C VAL A 136 12.54 5.81 0.44
N ILE A 137 12.82 5.78 1.75
CA ILE A 137 13.06 6.99 2.55
C ILE A 137 14.32 7.72 2.06
N SER A 138 15.43 7.01 1.84
CA SER A 138 16.69 7.59 1.31
C SER A 138 16.48 8.25 -0.06
N LEU A 139 15.75 7.58 -0.95
CA LEU A 139 15.38 8.11 -2.26
C LEU A 139 14.56 9.39 -2.14
N MET A 140 13.52 9.40 -1.29
CA MET A 140 12.69 10.58 -1.08
C MET A 140 13.50 11.76 -0.51
N ALA A 141 14.41 11.49 0.43
CA ALA A 141 15.32 12.49 0.99
C ALA A 141 16.26 13.06 -0.07
N ALA A 142 16.94 12.20 -0.84
CA ALA A 142 17.88 12.59 -1.88
C ALA A 142 17.21 13.40 -2.99
N LYS A 143 15.97 13.02 -3.36
CA LYS A 143 15.17 13.74 -4.36
C LYS A 143 14.39 14.94 -3.80
N LYS A 144 14.49 15.23 -2.49
CA LYS A 144 13.80 16.32 -1.80
C LYS A 144 12.28 16.30 -2.03
N VAL A 145 11.69 15.11 -1.93
CA VAL A 145 10.23 14.92 -2.04
C VAL A 145 9.54 15.69 -0.93
N GLU A 146 8.53 16.50 -1.28
CA GLU A 146 7.88 17.44 -0.36
C GLU A 146 7.25 16.72 0.83
N GLN A 147 6.52 15.62 0.59
CA GLN A 147 5.89 14.82 1.64
C GLN A 147 6.93 14.32 2.66
N HIS A 148 8.08 13.82 2.20
CA HIS A 148 9.16 13.40 3.11
C HIS A 148 9.68 14.58 3.95
N GLY A 149 9.85 15.76 3.35
CA GLY A 149 10.25 16.97 4.09
C GLY A 149 9.25 17.35 5.18
N GLN A 150 7.95 17.34 4.86
CA GLN A 150 6.87 17.62 5.81
C GLN A 150 6.87 16.62 6.98
N TRP A 151 6.84 15.33 6.67
CA TRP A 151 6.85 14.26 7.68
C TRP A 151 8.15 14.22 8.50
N SER A 152 9.31 14.50 7.92
CA SER A 152 10.57 14.55 8.67
C SER A 152 10.66 15.75 9.60
N SER A 153 10.01 16.86 9.26
CA SER A 153 10.01 18.07 10.09
C SER A 153 9.01 18.03 11.26
N ARG A 154 7.93 17.25 11.11
CA ARG A 154 6.81 17.22 12.06
C ARG A 154 6.63 15.87 12.75
N GLY A 155 7.03 14.77 12.14
CA GLY A 155 6.92 13.43 12.71
C GLY A 155 8.02 13.15 13.73
N HIS A 156 7.78 12.18 14.60
CA HIS A 156 8.83 11.65 15.46
C HIS A 156 9.91 10.93 14.63
N ASN A 157 11.16 11.01 15.12
CA ASN A 157 12.22 10.15 14.66
C ASN A 157 11.82 8.69 14.85
N PHE A 158 12.27 7.83 13.93
CA PHE A 158 12.09 6.39 14.01
C PHE A 158 13.45 5.70 14.01
N ASP A 159 13.50 4.50 14.54
CA ASP A 159 14.70 3.68 14.59
C ASP A 159 14.47 2.31 13.93
N ASP A 160 15.46 1.42 14.04
CA ASP A 160 15.36 0.08 13.47
C ASP A 160 14.22 -0.75 14.08
N SER A 161 13.83 -0.49 15.33
CA SER A 161 12.72 -1.20 15.98
C SER A 161 11.36 -0.83 15.35
N ASP A 162 11.18 0.40 14.87
CA ASP A 162 9.98 0.81 14.12
C ASP A 162 9.88 0.07 12.78
N LEU A 163 11.02 -0.07 12.10
CA LEU A 163 11.10 -0.78 10.82
C LEU A 163 10.91 -2.28 10.99
N GLU A 164 11.45 -2.86 12.06
CA GLU A 164 11.22 -4.26 12.43
C GLU A 164 9.76 -4.53 12.75
N ARG A 165 9.07 -3.61 13.44
CA ARG A 165 7.63 -3.69 13.71
C ARG A 165 6.82 -3.65 12.43
N TRP A 166 7.13 -2.75 11.51
CA TRP A 166 6.48 -2.71 10.20
C TRP A 166 6.72 -3.99 9.39
N ALA A 167 7.96 -4.46 9.31
CA ALA A 167 8.29 -5.69 8.60
C ALA A 167 7.59 -6.92 9.22
N SER A 168 7.52 -7.00 10.55
CA SER A 168 6.80 -8.06 11.27
C SER A 168 5.31 -8.06 10.95
N ALA A 169 4.69 -6.87 10.82
CA ALA A 169 3.29 -6.75 10.42
C ALA A 169 3.04 -7.38 9.04
N THR A 170 3.94 -7.14 8.08
CA THR A 170 3.80 -7.74 6.75
C THR A 170 3.83 -9.27 6.78
N ILE A 171 4.64 -9.85 7.67
CA ILE A 171 4.76 -11.30 7.82
C ILE A 171 3.52 -11.86 8.52
N MET A 172 3.07 -11.21 9.60
CA MET A 172 1.90 -11.61 10.37
C MET A 172 0.61 -11.59 9.53
N ASN A 173 0.45 -10.62 8.64
CA ASN A 173 -0.70 -10.53 7.73
C ASN A 173 -0.90 -11.79 6.89
N ALA A 174 0.19 -12.48 6.52
CA ALA A 174 0.14 -13.66 5.65
C ALA A 174 0.08 -14.98 6.44
N TYR A 175 0.80 -15.08 7.56
CA TYR A 175 1.05 -16.37 8.20
C TYR A 175 0.46 -16.52 9.60
N ASN A 176 -0.13 -15.46 10.18
CA ASN A 176 -0.75 -15.48 11.51
C ASN A 176 0.14 -16.07 12.64
N SER A 177 1.46 -16.18 12.44
CA SER A 177 2.42 -16.71 13.40
C SER A 177 3.81 -16.13 13.18
N ILE A 178 4.41 -15.63 14.26
CA ILE A 178 5.79 -15.11 14.31
C ILE A 178 6.80 -16.27 14.40
N ASP A 179 6.37 -17.47 14.81
CA ASP A 179 7.25 -18.63 15.01
C ASP A 179 7.67 -19.31 13.71
N THR A 180 7.07 -18.92 12.58
CA THR A 180 7.46 -19.39 11.26
C THR A 180 8.89 -18.92 11.00
N LYS A 181 9.82 -19.86 10.79
CA LYS A 181 11.24 -19.54 10.52
C LYS A 181 11.57 -19.48 9.03
N THR A 182 10.83 -20.23 8.22
CA THR A 182 11.05 -20.36 6.78
C THR A 182 9.71 -20.42 6.05
N ILE A 183 9.71 -20.02 4.78
CA ILE A 183 8.56 -20.11 3.87
C ILE A 183 8.96 -20.76 2.56
N SER A 184 8.06 -21.51 1.94
CA SER A 184 8.26 -22.01 0.58
C SER A 184 8.00 -20.93 -0.46
N SER A 185 8.43 -21.17 -1.70
CA SER A 185 8.12 -20.28 -2.84
C SER A 185 6.59 -20.13 -3.04
N ASP A 186 5.82 -21.21 -2.84
CA ASP A 186 4.35 -21.19 -2.94
C ASP A 186 3.70 -20.32 -1.85
N GLN A 187 4.29 -20.29 -0.66
CA GLN A 187 3.81 -19.47 0.46
C GLN A 187 4.13 -17.98 0.27
N LEU A 188 5.07 -17.62 -0.59
CA LEU A 188 5.44 -16.23 -0.88
C LEU A 188 4.35 -15.49 -1.68
N MET A 189 3.59 -16.21 -2.52
CA MET A 189 2.54 -15.62 -3.34
C MET A 189 1.38 -15.04 -2.50
N PRO A 190 0.80 -15.76 -1.51
CA PRO A 190 -0.14 -15.17 -0.57
C PRO A 190 0.42 -13.96 0.17
N TRP A 191 1.69 -14.01 0.59
CA TRP A 191 2.32 -12.87 1.28
C TRP A 191 2.41 -11.64 0.38
N LEU A 192 2.84 -11.78 -0.88
CA LEU A 192 2.85 -10.66 -1.84
C LEU A 192 1.44 -10.11 -2.09
N THR A 193 0.45 -11.00 -2.19
CA THR A 193 -0.94 -10.61 -2.48
C THR A 193 -1.58 -9.83 -1.34
N LEU A 194 -1.26 -10.19 -0.09
CA LEU A 194 -1.80 -9.56 1.11
C LEU A 194 -1.07 -8.24 1.46
N ASN A 195 0.23 -8.15 1.17
CA ASN A 195 1.06 -6.98 1.51
C ASN A 195 1.20 -6.01 0.34
N THR A 196 0.07 -5.40 -0.02
CA THR A 196 -0.01 -4.41 -1.10
C THR A 196 0.84 -3.15 -0.83
N ASP A 197 1.19 -2.89 0.42
CA ASP A 197 2.07 -1.81 0.87
C ASP A 197 3.52 -2.04 0.42
N VAL A 198 4.03 -3.27 0.53
CA VAL A 198 5.35 -3.65 0.02
C VAL A 198 5.40 -3.45 -1.50
N ILE A 199 4.36 -3.89 -2.21
CA ILE A 199 4.25 -3.69 -3.66
C ILE A 199 4.23 -2.20 -4.01
N LEU A 200 3.47 -1.39 -3.29
CA LEU A 200 3.40 0.06 -3.51
C LEU A 200 4.78 0.71 -3.33
N LEU A 201 5.51 0.35 -2.27
CA LEU A 201 6.86 0.85 -2.00
C LEU A 201 7.85 0.46 -3.12
N GLN A 202 7.78 -0.78 -3.60
CA GLN A 202 8.61 -1.22 -4.73
C GLN A 202 8.30 -0.47 -6.00
N CYS A 203 7.03 -0.41 -6.38
CA CYS A 203 6.64 0.34 -7.57
C CYS A 203 7.13 1.79 -7.44
N TYR A 204 6.88 2.46 -6.31
CA TYR A 204 7.31 3.84 -6.11
C TYR A 204 8.84 3.99 -6.23
N LEU A 205 9.61 3.08 -5.61
CA LEU A 205 11.06 3.06 -5.70
C LEU A 205 11.54 3.01 -7.15
N PHE A 206 11.04 2.05 -7.93
CA PHE A 206 11.49 1.82 -9.30
C PHE A 206 11.03 2.91 -10.27
N TYR A 207 9.79 3.38 -10.16
CA TYR A 207 9.33 4.53 -10.95
C TYR A 207 10.17 5.77 -10.66
N SER A 208 10.46 6.02 -9.39
CA SER A 208 11.24 7.19 -8.97
C SER A 208 12.72 7.07 -9.35
N LEU A 209 13.36 5.91 -9.17
CA LEU A 209 14.77 5.68 -9.53
C LEU A 209 15.03 6.01 -11.00
N TYR A 210 14.09 5.63 -11.88
CA TYR A 210 14.24 5.75 -13.32
C TYR A 210 13.41 6.86 -13.95
N GLU A 211 12.86 7.75 -13.11
CA GLU A 211 12.10 8.94 -13.52
C GLU A 211 10.94 8.66 -14.50
N LEU A 212 10.33 7.48 -14.38
CA LEU A 212 9.25 7.04 -15.26
C LEU A 212 7.96 7.82 -14.98
N ASP A 213 7.80 8.32 -13.76
CA ASP A 213 6.73 9.22 -13.32
C ASP A 213 6.68 10.51 -14.15
N LYS A 214 7.85 11.07 -14.51
CA LYS A 214 7.93 12.29 -15.32
C LYS A 214 7.44 12.09 -16.76
N LEU A 215 7.43 10.84 -17.23
CA LEU A 215 6.94 10.49 -18.57
C LEU A 215 5.41 10.32 -18.61
N GLU A 216 4.77 10.19 -17.45
CA GLU A 216 3.31 10.03 -17.34
C GLU A 216 2.57 11.37 -17.48
N ASN A 217 3.18 12.47 -17.03
CA ASN A 217 2.56 13.81 -17.02
C ASN A 217 2.37 14.47 -18.41
N ASN A 218 2.78 13.82 -19.51
CA ASN A 218 2.84 14.45 -20.84
C ASN A 218 1.70 14.10 -21.81
N LYS A 219 0.73 13.23 -21.45
CA LYS A 219 -0.42 12.94 -22.33
C LYS A 219 -1.72 12.76 -21.54
N ASN A 220 -2.65 13.68 -21.80
CA ASN A 220 -4.09 13.61 -21.50
C ASN A 220 -4.46 13.07 -20.12
N GLY A 221 -4.48 13.94 -19.10
CA GLY A 221 -5.42 14.01 -17.95
C GLY A 221 -5.86 12.79 -17.11
N ASP A 222 -5.76 11.55 -17.60
CA ASP A 222 -6.40 10.34 -17.08
C ASP A 222 -5.40 9.25 -16.64
N HIS A 223 -4.11 9.57 -16.59
CA HIS A 223 -3.08 8.60 -16.22
C HIS A 223 -2.50 8.90 -14.84
N LYS A 224 -2.85 8.04 -13.88
CA LYS A 224 -2.48 8.11 -12.46
C LYS A 224 -0.96 8.03 -12.31
N SER A 225 -0.32 9.15 -11.95
CA SER A 225 1.06 9.13 -11.47
C SER A 225 1.16 8.16 -10.30
N ILE A 226 2.25 7.40 -10.18
CA ILE A 226 2.45 6.57 -8.99
C ILE A 226 2.37 7.42 -7.72
N HIS A 227 1.41 7.12 -6.85
CA HIS A 227 1.20 7.89 -5.64
C HIS A 227 2.39 7.68 -4.70
N CYS A 228 2.88 8.79 -4.12
CA CYS A 228 3.84 8.73 -3.04
C CYS A 228 3.24 7.89 -1.89
N PRO A 229 3.99 6.94 -1.30
CA PRO A 229 3.52 6.16 -0.16
C PRO A 229 3.16 7.04 1.05
N LEU A 230 3.79 8.22 1.16
CA LEU A 230 3.45 9.23 2.16
C LEU A 230 2.42 10.22 1.61
N PRO A 231 1.36 10.53 2.38
CA PRO A 231 0.42 11.57 2.01
C PRO A 231 1.06 12.95 2.21
N PHE A 232 0.57 13.97 1.49
CA PHE A 232 0.85 15.36 1.85
C PHE A 232 0.33 15.64 3.26
N LEU A 233 1.11 16.35 4.06
CA LEU A 233 0.75 16.70 5.43
C LEU A 233 0.32 18.16 5.48
N GLU A 234 -0.97 18.42 5.68
CA GLU A 234 -1.52 19.76 5.81
C GLU A 234 -1.82 20.08 7.28
N VAL A 235 -1.04 20.99 7.85
CA VAL A 235 -1.18 21.42 9.25
C VAL A 235 -1.41 22.93 9.26
N ASN A 236 -2.67 23.33 9.47
CA ASN A 236 -3.08 24.74 9.45
C ASN A 236 -2.87 25.44 10.81
N VAL A 237 -1.81 25.07 11.54
CA VAL A 237 -1.56 25.50 12.91
C VAL A 237 -0.13 26.00 13.05
N GLN A 238 0.02 27.24 13.50
CA GLN A 238 1.33 27.82 13.84
C GLN A 238 1.69 27.45 15.28
N LYS A 239 2.11 26.21 15.48
CA LYS A 239 2.74 25.74 16.72
C LYS A 239 4.04 25.05 16.34
N ASP A 240 5.16 25.75 16.54
CA ASP A 240 6.47 25.33 16.02
C ASP A 240 7.01 24.08 16.72
N ASP A 241 6.70 23.90 18.01
CA ASP A 241 7.16 22.74 18.80
C ASP A 241 6.23 21.53 18.77
N TRP A 242 5.15 21.58 17.98
CA TRP A 242 4.20 20.46 17.89
C TRP A 242 4.69 19.38 16.91
N GLN A 243 4.58 18.13 17.35
CA GLN A 243 4.93 16.93 16.59
C GLN A 243 3.72 16.01 16.42
N VAL A 244 3.68 15.34 15.27
CA VAL A 244 2.69 14.32 14.95
C VAL A 244 2.95 13.07 15.78
N ILE A 245 1.90 12.45 16.34
CA ILE A 245 1.99 11.25 17.19
C ILE A 245 2.72 10.08 16.49
N ILE A 246 2.59 9.96 15.17
CA ILE A 246 3.13 8.85 14.37
C ILE A 246 4.36 9.25 13.54
N ASN A 247 5.18 8.25 13.22
CA ASN A 247 6.37 8.39 12.39
C ASN A 247 6.13 7.94 10.93
N ILE A 248 7.16 8.09 10.08
CA ILE A 248 7.10 7.77 8.64
C ILE A 248 6.68 6.31 8.36
N PRO A 249 7.26 5.28 9.02
CA PRO A 249 6.81 3.89 8.81
C PRO A 249 5.33 3.68 9.15
N ALA A 250 4.86 4.21 10.27
CA ALA A 250 3.46 4.10 10.67
C ALA A 250 2.51 4.85 9.73
N ALA A 251 2.87 6.05 9.29
CA ALA A 251 2.10 6.83 8.32
C ALA A 251 1.98 6.10 6.98
N THR A 252 3.09 5.55 6.48
CA THR A 252 3.13 4.76 5.25
C THR A 252 2.26 3.50 5.38
N PHE A 253 2.33 2.81 6.53
CA PHE A 253 1.54 1.63 6.82
C PHE A 253 0.04 1.93 6.84
N ILE A 254 -0.41 3.02 7.48
CA ILE A 254 -1.83 3.37 7.46
C ILE A 254 -2.26 3.78 6.05
N ASN A 255 -1.49 4.66 5.39
CA ASN A 255 -1.83 5.23 4.09
C ASN A 255 -2.01 4.15 3.00
N SER A 256 -1.24 3.08 3.04
CA SER A 256 -1.37 1.95 2.10
C SER A 256 -2.67 1.16 2.25
N HIS A 257 -3.32 1.23 3.41
CA HIS A 257 -4.57 0.51 3.71
C HIS A 257 -5.83 1.38 3.53
N LEU A 258 -5.69 2.68 3.30
CA LEU A 258 -6.83 3.55 2.97
C LEU A 258 -7.37 3.25 1.57
N PRO A 259 -8.64 3.58 1.26
CA PRO A 259 -9.12 3.65 -0.12
C PRO A 259 -8.22 4.55 -0.97
N THR A 260 -8.05 4.24 -2.26
CA THR A 260 -7.06 4.93 -3.13
C THR A 260 -7.35 6.45 -3.21
N GLU A 261 -8.63 6.79 -3.23
CA GLU A 261 -9.16 8.15 -3.23
C GLU A 261 -8.90 8.92 -1.93
N ASN A 262 -8.39 8.30 -0.87
CA ASN A 262 -8.09 8.94 0.42
C ASN A 262 -6.60 8.94 0.78
N ARG A 263 -5.71 8.58 -0.17
CA ARG A 263 -4.26 8.43 0.08
C ARG A 263 -3.42 9.69 -0.20
N TYR A 264 -4.02 10.73 -0.77
CA TYR A 264 -3.27 11.85 -1.34
C TYR A 264 -2.78 12.83 -0.27
N LYS A 265 -3.67 13.25 0.64
CA LYS A 265 -3.38 14.28 1.62
C LYS A 265 -4.04 14.00 2.95
N TRP A 266 -3.32 14.23 4.03
CA TRP A 266 -3.80 14.17 5.41
C TRP A 266 -3.80 15.57 5.99
N ARG A 267 -5.00 16.08 6.30
CA ARG A 267 -5.17 17.40 6.90
C ARG A 267 -5.50 17.26 8.37
N LEU A 268 -4.75 17.93 9.24
CA LEU A 268 -5.02 17.90 10.67
C LEU A 268 -6.38 18.56 10.96
N VAL A 269 -7.29 17.78 11.52
CA VAL A 269 -8.63 18.24 11.93
C VAL A 269 -8.64 18.59 13.41
N TYR A 270 -7.99 17.76 14.22
CA TYR A 270 -7.99 17.90 15.67
C TYR A 270 -6.72 17.32 16.27
N SER A 271 -6.19 17.98 17.31
CA SER A 271 -5.17 17.43 18.19
C SER A 271 -5.43 17.88 19.63
N THR A 272 -5.28 16.99 20.61
CA THR A 272 -5.35 17.36 22.04
C THR A 272 -4.37 18.47 22.40
N ASP A 273 -3.18 18.45 21.81
CA ASP A 273 -2.10 19.40 22.09
C ASP A 273 -2.35 20.80 21.52
N ILE A 274 -3.22 20.88 20.50
CA ILE A 274 -3.52 22.13 19.79
C ILE A 274 -4.88 22.68 20.20
N ASN A 275 -5.88 21.81 20.28
CA ASN A 275 -7.29 22.19 20.46
C ASN A 275 -7.77 22.01 21.91
N GLY A 276 -6.97 21.37 22.78
CA GLY A 276 -7.30 21.09 24.16
C GLY A 276 -8.31 19.95 24.34
N GLU A 277 -8.43 19.45 25.56
CA GLU A 277 -9.19 18.24 25.91
C GLU A 277 -10.69 18.53 26.11
N SER A 278 -11.41 18.85 25.03
CA SER A 278 -12.86 19.07 25.06
C SER A 278 -13.58 18.22 24.01
N PHE A 279 -14.41 17.28 24.47
CA PHE A 279 -15.24 16.46 23.58
C PHE A 279 -16.16 17.31 22.69
N THR A 280 -16.62 18.47 23.19
CA THR A 280 -17.48 19.37 22.41
C THR A 280 -16.73 19.95 21.22
N THR A 281 -15.49 20.42 21.45
CA THR A 281 -14.59 20.93 20.40
C THR A 281 -14.22 19.83 19.42
N PHE A 282 -13.75 18.68 19.94
CA PHE A 282 -13.43 17.48 19.17
C PHE A 282 -14.55 17.11 18.20
N ARG A 283 -15.76 16.90 18.72
CA ARG A 283 -16.95 16.56 17.94
C ARG A 283 -17.25 17.61 16.87
N SER A 284 -17.18 18.90 17.22
CA SER A 284 -17.51 19.99 16.28
C SER A 284 -16.60 20.04 15.06
N LEU A 285 -15.36 19.58 15.20
CA LEU A 285 -14.35 19.60 14.13
C LEU A 285 -14.42 18.35 13.24
N ILE A 286 -14.79 17.19 13.78
CA ILE A 286 -14.80 15.92 13.01
C ILE A 286 -16.09 15.68 12.21
N CYS A 287 -17.21 16.30 12.57
CA CYS A 287 -18.53 15.97 11.98
C CYS A 287 -18.69 16.30 10.48
N ASN A 288 -17.83 17.14 9.91
CA ASN A 288 -17.86 17.50 8.48
C ASN A 288 -16.45 17.43 7.86
N ALA A 289 -15.59 16.56 8.40
CA ALA A 289 -14.21 16.47 7.99
C ALA A 289 -14.00 15.54 6.77
N GLY A 290 -15.03 14.82 6.35
CA GLY A 290 -14.93 13.70 5.42
C GLY A 290 -14.42 12.43 6.11
N PRO A 291 -13.85 11.49 5.34
CA PRO A 291 -13.17 10.33 5.89
C PRO A 291 -12.03 10.74 6.82
N THR A 292 -11.90 10.08 7.97
CA THR A 292 -10.96 10.48 9.02
C THR A 292 -10.15 9.31 9.56
N ILE A 293 -8.92 9.61 9.98
CA ILE A 293 -8.01 8.71 10.66
C ILE A 293 -7.87 9.23 12.09
N LEU A 294 -8.36 8.45 13.03
CA LEU A 294 -8.23 8.69 14.46
C LEU A 294 -6.97 7.98 14.95
N VAL A 295 -6.05 8.72 15.56
CA VAL A 295 -4.83 8.19 16.18
C VAL A 295 -4.84 8.55 17.66
N ILE A 296 -4.61 7.55 18.52
CA ILE A 296 -4.58 7.69 19.97
C ILE A 296 -3.24 7.16 20.47
N LYS A 297 -2.63 7.93 21.37
CA LYS A 297 -1.55 7.47 22.24
C LYS A 297 -2.09 7.39 23.66
N ASP A 298 -2.02 6.21 24.29
CA ASP A 298 -2.40 6.05 25.69
C ASP A 298 -1.23 6.36 26.65
N LYS A 299 -1.53 6.43 27.96
CA LYS A 299 -0.51 6.69 29.00
C LYS A 299 0.48 5.54 29.22
N ASP A 300 0.21 4.36 28.64
CA ASP A 300 1.09 3.19 28.65
C ASP A 300 1.92 3.08 27.35
N ASN A 301 1.89 4.13 26.51
CA ASN A 301 2.60 4.25 25.22
C ASN A 301 2.14 3.30 24.11
N HIS A 302 0.95 2.73 24.21
CA HIS A 302 0.31 2.09 23.06
C HIS A 302 -0.14 3.19 22.09
N ILE A 303 0.02 2.91 20.79
CA ILE A 303 -0.48 3.78 19.72
C ILE A 303 -1.39 2.94 18.85
N PHE A 304 -2.63 3.37 18.70
CA PHE A 304 -3.68 2.66 17.98
C PHE A 304 -4.75 3.62 17.53
N GLY A 305 -5.74 3.12 16.78
CA GLY A 305 -6.79 3.98 16.27
C GLY A 305 -7.69 3.29 15.26
N GLY A 306 -8.31 4.11 14.41
CA GLY A 306 -9.18 3.61 13.37
C GLY A 306 -9.39 4.60 12.24
N TYR A 307 -9.76 4.06 11.08
CA TYR A 307 -10.22 4.80 9.93
C TYR A 307 -11.74 4.76 9.85
N ALA A 308 -12.35 5.95 9.80
CA ALA A 308 -13.76 6.17 9.51
C ALA A 308 -13.91 6.60 8.05
N SER A 309 -14.60 5.80 7.25
CA SER A 309 -14.75 6.01 5.80
C SER A 309 -15.80 7.05 5.42
N THR A 310 -16.59 7.52 6.39
CA THR A 310 -17.67 8.49 6.21
C THR A 310 -17.57 9.61 7.24
N ASP A 311 -18.30 10.69 7.02
CA ASP A 311 -18.48 11.75 8.02
C ASP A 311 -19.04 11.22 9.34
N TRP A 312 -18.64 11.86 10.43
CA TRP A 312 -19.15 11.55 11.77
C TRP A 312 -20.51 12.21 11.99
N HIS A 313 -21.53 11.42 12.32
CA HIS A 313 -22.87 11.92 12.61
C HIS A 313 -23.27 11.67 14.06
N VAL A 314 -23.79 12.71 14.71
CA VAL A 314 -24.33 12.59 16.07
C VAL A 314 -25.68 11.88 16.00
N GLY A 315 -25.78 10.72 16.65
CA GLY A 315 -27.03 9.99 16.72
C GLY A 315 -26.97 8.79 17.66
N PRO A 316 -28.13 8.24 18.04
CA PRO A 316 -28.22 7.11 18.96
C PRO A 316 -27.91 5.75 18.29
N LYS A 317 -27.68 5.72 16.98
CA LYS A 317 -27.50 4.49 16.18
C LYS A 317 -26.09 4.41 15.62
N PHE A 318 -25.65 3.18 15.36
CA PHE A 318 -24.46 2.93 14.57
C PHE A 318 -24.66 3.38 13.12
N PHE A 319 -23.56 3.74 12.46
CA PHE A 319 -23.48 4.13 11.05
C PHE A 319 -22.09 3.79 10.47
N GLY A 320 -21.82 4.21 9.24
CA GLY A 320 -20.57 3.94 8.52
C GLY A 320 -20.72 2.79 7.52
N ASP A 321 -19.60 2.35 6.95
CA ASP A 321 -19.56 1.28 5.94
C ASP A 321 -18.37 0.33 6.13
N GLU A 322 -18.31 -0.71 5.29
CA GLU A 322 -17.32 -1.78 5.35
C GLU A 322 -15.88 -1.33 5.11
N ARG A 323 -15.65 -0.11 4.61
CA ARG A 323 -14.31 0.45 4.38
C ARG A 323 -13.65 0.94 5.66
N CYS A 324 -14.39 1.02 6.78
CA CYS A 324 -13.80 1.34 8.08
C CYS A 324 -12.82 0.25 8.51
N PHE A 325 -11.84 0.58 9.34
CA PHE A 325 -10.97 -0.43 9.97
C PHE A 325 -10.38 0.10 11.26
N LEU A 326 -9.99 -0.79 12.16
CA LEU A 326 -9.14 -0.45 13.30
C LEU A 326 -7.69 -0.77 12.98
N PHE A 327 -6.77 -0.13 13.69
CA PHE A 327 -5.35 -0.44 13.59
C PHE A 327 -4.64 -0.32 14.94
N SER A 328 -3.57 -1.08 15.10
CA SER A 328 -2.57 -0.90 16.15
C SER A 328 -1.23 -0.55 15.49
N LEU A 329 -0.43 0.29 16.15
CA LEU A 329 0.91 0.69 15.70
C LEU A 329 1.99 0.34 16.73
N LEU A 330 1.67 0.47 18.01
CA LEU A 330 2.53 0.08 19.13
C LEU A 330 1.76 -0.74 20.16
N PRO A 331 2.33 -1.85 20.67
CA PRO A 331 3.67 -2.39 20.36
C PRO A 331 3.75 -3.21 19.06
N VAL A 332 2.60 -3.60 18.49
CA VAL A 332 2.52 -4.42 17.27
C VAL A 332 1.71 -3.68 16.21
N MET A 333 2.23 -3.63 14.99
CA MET A 333 1.52 -3.06 13.85
C MET A 333 0.54 -4.08 13.26
N LYS A 334 -0.74 -3.71 13.14
CA LYS A 334 -1.77 -4.57 12.54
C LYS A 334 -2.97 -3.76 12.07
N ILE A 335 -3.60 -4.21 10.98
CA ILE A 335 -4.89 -3.71 10.50
C ILE A 335 -5.99 -4.74 10.82
N TYR A 336 -7.14 -4.25 11.23
CA TYR A 336 -8.32 -5.04 11.54
C TYR A 336 -9.47 -4.58 10.63
N PRO A 337 -9.63 -5.19 9.43
CA PRO A 337 -10.69 -4.83 8.49
C PRO A 337 -12.06 -5.30 8.97
N THR A 338 -13.14 -4.78 8.41
CA THR A 338 -14.50 -5.20 8.78
C THR A 338 -14.80 -6.66 8.41
N LEU A 339 -15.75 -7.25 9.14
CA LEU A 339 -16.43 -8.49 8.77
C LEU A 339 -17.84 -8.19 8.30
N PRO A 340 -18.40 -8.95 7.33
CA PRO A 340 -19.78 -8.80 6.87
C PRO A 340 -20.78 -9.43 7.86
N HIS A 341 -20.63 -9.18 9.15
CA HIS A 341 -21.41 -9.79 10.23
C HIS A 341 -22.40 -8.81 10.88
N ASN A 342 -22.06 -7.53 10.93
CA ASN A 342 -22.91 -6.46 11.45
C ASN A 342 -22.52 -5.13 10.79
N ASP A 343 -23.34 -4.10 11.05
CA ASP A 343 -23.18 -2.72 10.57
C ASP A 343 -22.76 -1.76 11.69
N HIS A 344 -22.16 -2.27 12.77
CA HIS A 344 -21.78 -1.50 13.96
C HIS A 344 -20.42 -0.82 13.80
N PHE A 345 -20.19 -0.11 12.68
CA PHE A 345 -18.86 0.42 12.35
C PHE A 345 -18.49 1.64 13.18
N LEU A 346 -19.34 2.67 13.17
CA LEU A 346 -19.09 3.96 13.83
C LEU A 346 -20.27 4.30 14.75
N TYR A 347 -19.97 4.95 15.87
CA TYR A 347 -20.95 5.46 16.82
C TYR A 347 -20.48 6.81 17.34
N LEU A 348 -21.37 7.81 17.38
CA LEU A 348 -21.07 9.09 18.00
C LEU A 348 -22.36 9.65 18.59
N ASN A 349 -22.37 9.85 19.91
CA ASN A 349 -23.58 10.27 20.60
C ASN A 349 -23.26 11.19 21.78
N VAL A 350 -24.22 12.05 22.12
CA VAL A 350 -24.08 13.04 23.19
C VAL A 350 -25.43 13.35 23.83
N ASN A 351 -25.39 13.89 25.05
CA ASN A 351 -26.55 14.40 25.81
C ASN A 351 -27.68 13.37 26.00
N GLN A 352 -27.36 12.07 25.98
CA GLN A 352 -28.31 11.00 26.26
C GLN A 352 -28.24 10.54 27.70
N LYS A 353 -29.40 10.21 28.28
CA LYS A 353 -29.49 9.68 29.65
C LYS A 353 -29.29 8.17 29.73
N SER A 354 -29.77 7.44 28.73
CA SER A 354 -29.82 5.97 28.71
C SER A 354 -28.83 5.34 27.74
N LEU A 355 -28.19 6.14 26.89
CA LEU A 355 -27.23 5.66 25.90
C LEU A 355 -25.85 6.24 26.20
N PRO A 356 -24.77 5.52 25.85
CA PRO A 356 -23.41 6.01 26.01
C PRO A 356 -23.20 7.33 25.27
N ASN A 357 -22.46 8.25 25.89
CA ASN A 357 -22.07 9.52 25.30
C ASN A 357 -20.57 9.49 25.04
N GLY A 358 -20.18 9.63 23.78
CA GLY A 358 -18.80 9.41 23.34
C GLY A 358 -18.74 8.99 21.89
N LEU A 359 -17.57 8.52 21.49
CA LEU A 359 -17.27 8.01 20.15
C LEU A 359 -16.88 6.53 20.25
N GLY A 360 -17.48 5.69 19.42
CA GLY A 360 -17.19 4.26 19.35
C GLY A 360 -16.89 3.80 17.92
N MET A 361 -16.05 2.78 17.80
CA MET A 361 -15.78 2.06 16.57
C MET A 361 -15.82 0.54 16.81
N GLY A 362 -16.73 -0.15 16.13
CA GLY A 362 -16.91 -1.61 16.23
C GLY A 362 -17.51 -2.12 17.54
N GLY A 363 -18.12 -3.30 17.45
CA GLY A 363 -18.62 -4.06 18.59
C GLY A 363 -20.09 -3.79 18.85
N GLN A 364 -20.43 -3.50 20.10
CA GLN A 364 -21.80 -3.17 20.53
C GLN A 364 -21.76 -2.24 21.74
N LEU A 365 -22.90 -1.68 22.12
CA LEU A 365 -22.99 -0.79 23.28
C LEU A 365 -22.44 -1.48 24.54
N GLY A 366 -21.39 -0.91 25.14
CA GLY A 366 -20.73 -1.44 26.33
C GLY A 366 -19.66 -2.50 26.07
N TYR A 367 -19.46 -2.93 24.82
CA TYR A 367 -18.40 -3.86 24.41
C TYR A 367 -17.82 -3.42 23.06
N TRP A 368 -16.96 -2.41 23.12
CA TRP A 368 -16.44 -1.67 21.97
C TRP A 368 -15.12 -2.23 21.48
N GLY A 369 -14.88 -2.19 20.15
CA GLY A 369 -13.53 -2.35 19.62
C GLY A 369 -12.64 -1.17 20.05
N LEU A 370 -13.14 0.04 19.87
CA LEU A 370 -12.53 1.26 20.38
C LEU A 370 -13.63 2.21 20.86
N TRP A 371 -13.47 2.76 22.07
CA TRP A 371 -14.38 3.75 22.65
C TRP A 371 -13.59 4.90 23.26
N ILE A 372 -14.08 6.12 23.05
CA ILE A 372 -13.64 7.34 23.73
C ILE A 372 -14.86 7.91 24.45
N ASP A 373 -14.75 8.05 25.77
CA ASP A 373 -15.81 8.61 26.60
C ASP A 373 -15.96 10.12 26.40
N ALA A 374 -17.16 10.66 26.57
CA ALA A 374 -17.42 12.10 26.45
C ALA A 374 -16.73 12.96 27.52
N SER A 375 -16.24 12.36 28.62
CA SER A 375 -15.28 13.02 29.54
C SER A 375 -13.97 13.38 28.86
N PHE A 376 -13.64 12.69 27.77
CA PHE A 376 -12.44 12.86 26.96
C PHE A 376 -11.11 12.59 27.68
N GLU A 377 -11.17 11.91 28.82
CA GLU A 377 -10.01 11.47 29.60
C GLU A 377 -9.75 9.96 29.43
N PHE A 378 -10.81 9.18 29.27
CA PHE A 378 -10.77 7.71 29.26
C PHE A 378 -11.34 7.12 27.98
N GLY A 379 -10.86 5.93 27.65
CA GLY A 379 -11.40 5.10 26.59
C GLY A 379 -11.45 3.62 26.99
N LEU A 380 -12.15 2.83 26.18
CA LEU A 380 -12.30 1.39 26.38
C LEU A 380 -11.96 0.62 25.10
N CYS A 381 -11.28 -0.51 25.26
CA CYS A 381 -11.09 -1.51 24.22
C CYS A 381 -11.45 -2.88 24.78
N SER A 382 -12.38 -3.56 24.12
CA SER A 382 -12.76 -4.90 24.56
C SER A 382 -11.69 -5.93 24.18
N PRO A 383 -11.57 -7.06 24.89
CA PRO A 383 -10.66 -8.15 24.51
C PRO A 383 -10.97 -8.76 23.13
N SER A 384 -12.22 -8.70 22.70
CA SER A 384 -12.64 -9.13 21.35
C SER A 384 -13.64 -8.14 20.75
N CYS A 385 -13.83 -8.20 19.43
CA CYS A 385 -14.79 -7.39 18.70
C CYS A 385 -15.33 -8.21 17.53
N SER A 386 -16.66 -8.27 17.36
CA SER A 386 -17.30 -9.04 16.29
C SER A 386 -17.34 -8.31 14.94
N THR A 387 -17.09 -6.99 14.92
CA THR A 387 -17.14 -6.16 13.71
C THR A 387 -15.86 -6.26 12.89
N TYR A 388 -14.70 -6.54 13.50
CA TYR A 388 -13.40 -6.49 12.82
C TYR A 388 -12.68 -7.85 12.84
N ALA A 389 -12.15 -8.24 11.69
CA ALA A 389 -11.50 -9.53 11.47
C ALA A 389 -10.18 -9.63 12.24
N GLY A 390 -10.02 -10.73 12.98
CA GLY A 390 -8.78 -11.01 13.72
C GLY A 390 -8.45 -9.96 14.79
N TYR A 391 -9.46 -9.21 15.25
CA TYR A 391 -9.34 -8.16 16.26
C TYR A 391 -8.70 -8.65 17.55
N GLN A 392 -7.83 -7.83 18.09
CA GLN A 392 -7.24 -7.96 19.42
C GLN A 392 -7.35 -6.60 20.12
N MET A 393 -7.33 -6.62 21.45
CA MET A 393 -7.38 -5.40 22.26
C MET A 393 -6.25 -4.45 21.86
N LEU A 394 -6.62 -3.21 21.52
CA LEU A 394 -5.66 -2.22 20.98
C LEU A 394 -4.78 -1.60 22.07
N SER A 395 -5.35 -1.37 23.25
CA SER A 395 -4.65 -0.91 24.45
C SER A 395 -4.09 -2.07 25.28
N GLY A 396 -3.17 -1.76 26.20
CA GLY A 396 -2.61 -2.76 27.13
C GLY A 396 -3.62 -3.30 28.15
N SER A 397 -4.70 -2.55 28.43
CA SER A 397 -5.78 -2.91 29.34
C SER A 397 -7.15 -2.53 28.79
N PRO A 398 -8.26 -3.16 29.26
CA PRO A 398 -9.60 -2.86 28.75
C PRO A 398 -10.05 -1.41 28.89
N GLU A 399 -9.53 -0.71 29.89
CA GLU A 399 -9.68 0.74 30.06
C GLU A 399 -8.30 1.38 29.88
N PHE A 400 -8.25 2.51 29.19
CA PHE A 400 -7.02 3.27 28.98
C PHE A 400 -7.26 4.76 29.21
N ARG A 401 -6.20 5.49 29.57
CA ARG A 401 -6.19 6.94 29.68
C ARG A 401 -5.52 7.55 28.46
N ILE A 402 -6.15 8.57 27.89
CA ILE A 402 -5.62 9.26 26.72
C ILE A 402 -4.40 10.10 27.16
N ALA A 403 -3.28 9.94 26.46
CA ALA A 403 -2.11 10.80 26.59
C ALA A 403 -2.02 11.81 25.44
N GLY A 404 -2.46 11.42 24.24
CA GLY A 404 -2.62 12.29 23.09
C GLY A 404 -3.59 11.70 22.09
N LEU A 405 -4.32 12.56 21.38
CA LEU A 405 -5.26 12.16 20.34
C LEU A 405 -5.17 13.12 19.16
N GLU A 406 -5.08 12.56 17.96
CA GLU A 406 -5.12 13.29 16.70
C GLU A 406 -6.21 12.74 15.78
N VAL A 407 -6.84 13.63 15.02
CA VAL A 407 -7.71 13.27 13.91
C VAL A 407 -7.23 13.94 12.64
N TRP A 408 -7.07 13.14 11.61
CA TRP A 408 -6.63 13.56 10.28
C TRP A 408 -7.75 13.31 9.28
N ALA A 409 -8.13 14.32 8.49
CA ALA A 409 -8.98 14.11 7.33
C ALA A 409 -8.15 13.50 6.20
N ALA A 410 -8.62 12.38 5.65
CA ALA A 410 -7.97 11.63 4.59
C ALA A 410 -8.59 12.02 3.24
N GLU A 411 -7.88 12.84 2.47
CA GLU A 411 -8.40 13.51 1.28
C GLU A 411 -7.77 12.94 0.00
N GLY A 412 -8.57 12.95 -1.06
CA GLY A 412 -8.12 12.69 -2.42
C GLY A 412 -7.43 13.89 -3.07
N PRO A 413 -6.86 13.71 -4.26
CA PRO A 413 -6.48 14.86 -5.07
C PRO A 413 -7.73 15.71 -5.33
N TYR A 414 -7.61 17.02 -5.19
CA TYR A 414 -8.72 17.93 -5.44
C TYR A 414 -9.23 17.75 -6.88
N ASN A 415 -10.46 17.27 -7.03
CA ASN A 415 -11.14 17.17 -8.32
C ASN A 415 -12.20 18.29 -8.41
N PRO A 416 -11.95 19.38 -9.16
CA PRO A 416 -12.92 20.47 -9.30
C PRO A 416 -14.26 20.03 -9.92
N ASP A 417 -14.29 18.88 -10.62
CA ASP A 417 -15.47 18.38 -11.32
C ASP A 417 -16.41 17.53 -10.44
N GLU A 418 -15.98 17.08 -9.26
CA GLU A 418 -16.79 16.24 -8.35
C GLU A 418 -17.90 17.00 -7.62
N ASN A 419 -17.87 18.34 -7.61
CA ASN A 419 -18.96 19.15 -7.05
C ASN A 419 -20.24 19.17 -7.91
N ASN A 420 -20.29 18.43 -9.03
CA ASN A 420 -21.44 18.43 -9.94
C ASN A 420 -21.93 17.06 -10.44
N SER A 421 -21.42 15.93 -9.95
CA SER A 421 -21.89 14.61 -10.39
C SER A 421 -22.38 13.75 -9.23
N THR A 422 -23.69 13.52 -9.22
CA THR A 422 -24.34 12.43 -8.52
C THR A 422 -23.68 11.09 -8.85
N VAL A 423 -23.26 10.37 -7.80
CA VAL A 423 -23.18 8.91 -7.63
C VAL A 423 -22.95 8.10 -8.92
N ASP A 424 -21.71 7.65 -9.13
CA ASP A 424 -21.43 6.35 -9.75
C ASP A 424 -20.08 5.81 -9.22
N SER A 425 -20.18 4.68 -8.50
CA SER A 425 -19.12 4.08 -7.69
C SER A 425 -18.04 3.36 -8.53
N VAL A 426 -16.76 3.69 -8.26
CA VAL A 426 -15.59 3.09 -8.92
C VAL A 426 -15.25 1.73 -8.30
N GLY A 427 -15.94 0.68 -8.78
CA GLY A 427 -15.59 -0.73 -8.57
C GLY A 427 -14.70 -1.32 -9.68
N ASP A 428 -13.97 -0.50 -10.44
CA ASP A 428 -13.62 -0.85 -11.83
C ASP A 428 -12.11 -0.96 -12.14
N TYR A 429 -11.34 -1.62 -11.25
CA TYR A 429 -9.99 -2.11 -11.59
C TYR A 429 -9.67 -3.53 -11.09
N LEU A 430 -10.66 -4.28 -10.59
CA LEU A 430 -10.56 -5.73 -10.33
C LEU A 430 -11.49 -6.57 -11.23
N LYS A 431 -12.01 -6.01 -12.32
CA LYS A 431 -12.86 -6.70 -13.31
C LYS A 431 -12.31 -6.69 -14.75
N LYS A 432 -11.00 -6.58 -14.91
CA LYS A 432 -10.34 -6.88 -16.20
C LYS A 432 -9.65 -8.25 -16.16
N ASP A 433 -10.45 -9.28 -15.90
CA ASP A 433 -10.15 -10.69 -16.25
C ASP A 433 -11.41 -11.47 -16.69
N LYS A 434 -12.50 -10.76 -16.98
CA LYS A 434 -13.72 -11.35 -17.56
C LYS A 434 -14.30 -10.44 -18.62
N GLU A 435 -13.55 -10.20 -19.69
CA GLU A 435 -14.08 -9.91 -21.03
C GLU A 435 -12.94 -9.75 -22.04
N SER A 436 -12.27 -10.87 -22.32
CA SER A 436 -11.60 -11.07 -23.59
C SER A 436 -11.95 -12.46 -24.09
N GLY A 437 -12.89 -12.51 -25.05
CA GLY A 437 -12.98 -13.59 -26.04
C GLY A 437 -13.23 -15.00 -25.51
N SER A 438 -14.51 -15.37 -25.47
CA SER A 438 -14.99 -16.76 -25.52
C SER A 438 -14.14 -17.66 -26.45
N ILE A 439 -13.44 -18.63 -25.87
CA ILE A 439 -12.90 -19.82 -26.56
C ILE A 439 -13.58 -21.11 -26.06
N LEU A 440 -14.53 -21.00 -25.13
CA LEU A 440 -15.26 -22.12 -24.53
C LEU A 440 -16.41 -22.67 -25.40
N HIS A 441 -16.20 -22.75 -26.72
CA HIS A 441 -17.10 -23.44 -27.65
C HIS A 441 -16.37 -24.39 -28.61
N LYS A 442 -15.06 -24.63 -28.42
CA LYS A 442 -14.29 -25.52 -29.32
C LYS A 442 -13.82 -26.83 -28.70
N ASP A 443 -14.13 -27.10 -27.43
CA ASP A 443 -13.77 -28.38 -26.81
C ASP A 443 -15.00 -29.31 -26.69
N PRO A 444 -15.11 -30.36 -27.53
CA PRO A 444 -16.18 -31.36 -27.42
C PRO A 444 -16.15 -32.17 -26.12
N THR A 445 -15.02 -32.16 -25.40
CA THR A 445 -14.81 -32.91 -24.15
C THR A 445 -15.52 -32.24 -22.97
N ALA A 446 -15.49 -30.90 -22.92
CA ALA A 446 -16.17 -30.11 -21.89
C ALA A 446 -17.70 -30.21 -21.97
N ARG A 447 -18.25 -30.43 -23.18
CA ARG A 447 -19.69 -30.60 -23.39
C ARG A 447 -20.20 -31.98 -22.92
N ALA A 448 -19.37 -33.02 -23.07
CA ALA A 448 -19.70 -34.37 -22.58
C ALA A 448 -19.75 -34.44 -21.05
N ILE A 449 -18.94 -33.64 -20.35
CA ILE A 449 -18.91 -33.61 -18.87
C ILE A 449 -20.15 -32.90 -18.30
N MET A 450 -20.68 -31.88 -18.98
CA MET A 450 -21.86 -31.12 -18.53
C MET A 450 -23.17 -31.90 -18.73
N ASP A 451 -23.29 -32.67 -19.82
CA ASP A 451 -24.44 -33.55 -20.03
C ASP A 451 -24.45 -34.75 -19.05
N MET A 452 -23.28 -35.18 -18.55
CA MET A 452 -23.17 -36.20 -17.50
C MET A 452 -23.57 -35.71 -16.10
N LEU A 453 -23.53 -34.39 -15.84
CA LEU A 453 -23.74 -33.82 -14.51
C LEU A 453 -25.17 -33.31 -14.23
N GLY A 454 -26.12 -33.64 -15.12
CA GLY A 454 -27.55 -33.72 -14.80
C GLY A 454 -28.11 -32.59 -13.92
N LYS A 455 -28.20 -31.37 -14.45
CA LYS A 455 -29.07 -30.32 -13.88
C LYS A 455 -29.88 -29.66 -14.99
N THR A 456 -31.04 -30.24 -15.22
CA THR A 456 -32.13 -29.66 -16.00
C THR A 456 -32.54 -28.33 -15.38
N GLY A 457 -32.67 -27.31 -16.22
CA GLY A 457 -33.23 -26.02 -15.84
C GLY A 457 -34.71 -26.13 -15.50
N SER A 458 -35.14 -25.41 -14.47
CA SER A 458 -36.54 -25.06 -14.29
C SER A 458 -36.62 -23.66 -13.70
N GLY A 459 -37.38 -22.80 -14.37
CA GLY A 459 -37.72 -21.47 -13.89
C GLY A 459 -38.44 -20.66 -14.97
N ARG A 460 -39.73 -20.37 -14.71
CA ARG A 460 -40.74 -19.64 -15.50
C ARG A 460 -41.58 -20.59 -16.37
N ASP A 461 -42.89 -20.69 -16.21
CA ASP A 461 -43.91 -19.66 -15.99
C ASP A 461 -44.99 -20.12 -15.00
N PHE A 462 -45.69 -19.21 -14.31
CA PHE A 462 -47.14 -19.30 -14.00
C PHE A 462 -47.58 -18.04 -13.23
N LEU A 463 -48.27 -17.13 -13.92
CA LEU A 463 -49.34 -16.30 -13.35
C LEU A 463 -50.47 -16.19 -14.40
N GLU A 464 -51.69 -16.30 -13.88
CA GLU A 464 -53.03 -16.15 -14.51
C GLU A 464 -53.57 -17.33 -15.35
N ALA A 465 -54.57 -18.05 -14.79
CA ALA A 465 -56.00 -17.89 -15.16
C ALA A 465 -56.88 -18.99 -14.50
N ASP A 466 -58.06 -18.57 -14.04
CA ASP A 466 -59.33 -19.29 -13.83
C ASP A 466 -59.43 -20.47 -12.84
N GLY A 467 -60.36 -20.31 -11.88
CA GLY A 467 -60.92 -21.39 -11.05
C GLY A 467 -61.33 -20.96 -9.66
#